data_AF-A0A6B0VQV7-F1
#
_entry.id   AF-A0A6B0VQV7-F1
#
_cell.length_a   1.000
_cell.length_b   1.000
_cell.length_c   1.000
_cell.angle_alpha   90.00
_cell.angle_beta   90.00
_cell.angle_gamma   90.00
#
_symmetry.space_group_name_H-M   'P 1'
#
loop_
_entity.id
_entity.type
_entity.pdbx_description
1 polymer ?
#
loop_
_entity_poly.entity_id
_entity_poly.type
_entity_poly.pdbx_seq_one_letter_code
_entity_poly.pdbx_strand_id
1 'polypeptide(L)'
;MMGQSDELDRGTVYSLLSDRQREYVLCYLSEAGSATTAEVADVVVRWKRQTMDGADEVSRRTVIIRLLHNHIPRLDQYDVVEYDHSSEEIRIGPNFDAVEPFVSDLEEPISQ
;
A
#
# COMPACT_ATOMS: atom_id res chain seq x y z
N MET A 1 -4.60 -19.90 -28.69
CA MET A 1 -3.47 -20.13 -27.75
C MET A 1 -3.49 -18.99 -26.77
N MET A 2 -3.73 -19.33 -25.49
CA MET A 2 -3.71 -18.54 -24.24
C MET A 2 -4.49 -17.21 -24.21
N GLY A 3 -5.61 -17.22 -23.48
CA GLY A 3 -6.25 -16.02 -23.00
C GLY A 3 -5.28 -15.31 -22.05
N GLN A 4 -5.01 -14.04 -22.36
CA GLN A 4 -4.33 -13.15 -21.44
C GLN A 4 -5.33 -12.89 -20.31
N SER A 5 -5.19 -13.64 -19.23
CA SER A 5 -5.73 -13.23 -17.95
C SER A 5 -5.15 -11.85 -17.66
N ASP A 6 -6.02 -10.93 -17.32
CA ASP A 6 -5.73 -9.61 -16.77
C ASP A 6 -5.13 -9.82 -15.36
N GLU A 7 -3.99 -10.50 -15.29
CA GLU A 7 -3.28 -10.88 -14.09
C GLU A 7 -2.04 -9.99 -14.05
N LEU A 8 -1.93 -9.14 -13.03
CA LEU A 8 -0.81 -8.22 -12.89
C LEU A 8 0.51 -8.98 -13.06
N ASP A 9 1.33 -8.55 -14.04
CA ASP A 9 2.63 -9.18 -14.26
C ASP A 9 3.48 -9.09 -13.00
N ARG A 10 4.18 -10.18 -12.67
CA ARG A 10 5.04 -10.26 -11.47
C ARG A 10 6.05 -9.12 -11.38
N GLY A 11 6.56 -8.62 -12.51
CA GLY A 11 7.46 -7.47 -12.53
C GLY A 11 6.79 -6.18 -12.06
N THR A 12 5.52 -6.00 -12.41
CA THR A 12 4.68 -4.87 -11.96
C THR A 12 4.38 -4.99 -10.47
N VAL A 13 3.93 -6.16 -10.01
CA VAL A 13 3.68 -6.42 -8.58
C VAL A 13 4.93 -6.13 -7.75
N TYR A 14 6.09 -6.65 -8.19
CA TYR A 14 7.35 -6.37 -7.51
C TYR A 14 7.69 -4.87 -7.52
N SER A 15 7.50 -4.18 -8.65
CA SER A 15 7.70 -2.72 -8.71
C SER A 15 6.72 -1.92 -7.84
N LEU A 16 5.54 -2.46 -7.53
CA LEU A 16 4.57 -1.85 -6.63
C LEU A 16 4.99 -2.04 -5.17
N LEU A 17 5.39 -3.25 -4.81
CA LEU A 17 5.80 -3.65 -3.45
C LEU A 17 7.23 -3.26 -3.10
N SER A 18 8.07 -2.91 -4.08
CA SER A 18 9.44 -2.44 -3.85
C SER A 18 9.53 -1.20 -2.95
N ASP A 19 8.42 -0.45 -2.81
CA ASP A 19 8.31 0.66 -1.86
C ASP A 19 7.66 0.19 -0.56
N ARG A 20 8.45 0.18 0.52
CA ARG A 20 7.96 -0.20 1.85
C ARG A 20 6.71 0.56 2.28
N GLN A 21 6.52 1.83 1.87
CA GLN A 21 5.29 2.53 2.23
C GLN A 21 4.06 1.87 1.60
N ARG A 22 4.14 1.46 0.33
CA ARG A 22 3.03 0.79 -0.37
C ARG A 22 2.74 -0.57 0.22
N GLU A 23 3.79 -1.32 0.55
CA GLU A 23 3.68 -2.61 1.25
C GLU A 23 2.90 -2.46 2.58
N TYR A 24 3.26 -1.51 3.44
CA TYR A 24 2.56 -1.27 4.70
C TYR A 24 1.09 -0.88 4.51
N VAL A 25 0.80 -0.05 3.51
CA VAL A 25 -0.59 0.32 3.18
C VAL A 25 -1.38 -0.90 2.75
N LEU A 26 -0.82 -1.72 1.85
CA LEU A 26 -1.48 -2.91 1.35
C LEU A 26 -1.68 -3.96 2.45
N CYS A 27 -0.70 -4.16 3.33
CA CYS A 27 -0.82 -5.05 4.49
C CYS A 27 -1.98 -4.62 5.39
N TYR A 28 -2.04 -3.34 5.74
CA TYR A 28 -3.13 -2.81 6.55
C TYR A 28 -4.51 -2.95 5.86
N LEU A 29 -4.58 -2.70 4.55
CA LEU A 29 -5.81 -2.88 3.78
C LEU A 29 -6.19 -4.35 3.61
N SER A 30 -5.24 -5.28 3.60
CA SER A 30 -5.51 -6.73 3.59
C SER A 30 -6.29 -7.15 4.82
N GLU A 31 -5.94 -6.61 5.99
CA GLU A 31 -6.59 -6.93 7.25
C GLU A 31 -7.91 -6.14 7.46
N ALA A 32 -7.92 -4.86 7.08
CA ALA A 32 -9.07 -3.97 7.30
C ALA A 32 -10.13 -4.02 6.18
N GLY A 33 -9.75 -4.44 4.97
CA GLY A 33 -10.56 -4.39 3.74
C GLY A 33 -10.70 -2.99 3.14
N SER A 34 -10.87 -1.97 3.98
CA SER A 34 -10.94 -0.56 3.59
C SER A 34 -10.44 0.33 4.73
N ALA A 35 -9.84 1.46 4.38
CA ALA A 35 -9.35 2.43 5.35
C ALA A 35 -9.38 3.85 4.81
N THR A 36 -9.55 4.83 5.69
CA THR A 36 -9.42 6.23 5.29
C THR A 36 -7.96 6.61 5.05
N THR A 37 -7.71 7.57 4.15
CA THR A 37 -6.37 8.13 3.93
C THR A 37 -5.72 8.62 5.21
N ALA A 38 -6.55 9.13 6.12
CA ALA A 38 -6.14 9.61 7.42
C ALA A 38 -5.63 8.47 8.31
N GLU A 39 -6.31 7.32 8.34
CA GLU A 39 -5.89 6.12 9.08
C GLU A 39 -4.63 5.51 8.48
N VAL A 40 -4.59 5.31 7.16
CA VAL A 40 -3.43 4.81 6.44
C VAL A 40 -2.21 5.70 6.72
N ALA A 41 -2.39 7.02 6.71
CA ALA A 41 -1.31 7.94 7.05
C ALA A 41 -0.85 7.80 8.51
N ASP A 42 -1.76 7.57 9.47
CA ASP A 42 -1.41 7.38 10.87
C ASP A 42 -0.54 6.12 11.06
N VAL A 43 -0.95 5.02 10.43
CA VAL A 43 -0.18 3.75 10.42
C VAL A 43 1.20 3.96 9.83
N VAL A 44 1.30 4.61 8.68
CA VAL A 44 2.59 4.89 8.01
C VAL A 44 3.48 5.82 8.85
N VAL A 45 2.91 6.83 9.52
CA VAL A 45 3.66 7.71 10.44
C VAL A 45 4.20 6.92 11.61
N ARG A 46 3.38 6.06 12.23
CA ARG A 46 3.79 5.21 13.35
C ARG A 46 4.91 4.26 12.93
N TRP A 47 4.76 3.60 11.79
CA TRP A 47 5.79 2.72 11.25
C TRP A 47 7.11 3.46 11.02
N LYS A 48 7.08 4.62 10.35
CA LYS A 48 8.28 5.43 10.11
C LYS A 48 9.00 5.83 11.40
N ARG A 49 8.24 6.17 12.45
CA ARG A 49 8.81 6.50 13.76
C ARG A 49 9.47 5.30 14.45
N GLN A 50 9.01 4.08 14.17
CA GLN A 50 9.59 2.86 14.73
C GLN A 50 10.82 2.38 13.97
N THR A 51 10.87 2.57 12.65
CA THR A 51 11.99 2.11 11.80
C THR A 51 13.10 3.13 11.62
N MET A 52 12.81 4.43 11.71
CA MET A 52 13.79 5.50 11.57
C MET A 52 13.98 6.17 12.93
N ASP A 53 15.06 5.79 13.63
CA ASP A 53 15.55 6.43 14.85
C ASP A 53 15.81 7.92 14.55
N GLY A 54 14.83 8.79 14.85
CA GLY A 54 14.88 10.22 14.50
C GLY A 54 13.93 10.71 13.39
N ALA A 55 12.76 10.08 13.19
CA ALA A 55 11.70 10.64 12.33
C ALA A 55 11.03 11.90 12.93
N ASP A 56 11.82 12.94 13.20
CA ASP A 56 11.40 14.13 13.96
C ASP A 56 10.49 15.08 13.17
N GLU A 57 10.29 14.87 11.87
CA GLU A 57 9.55 15.83 11.02
C GLU A 57 8.51 15.21 10.07
N VAL A 58 8.14 13.94 10.26
CA VAL A 58 7.10 13.31 9.43
C VAL A 58 5.72 13.73 9.94
N SER A 59 5.20 14.82 9.38
CA SER A 59 3.82 15.26 9.62
C SER A 59 2.83 14.36 8.88
N ARG A 60 1.72 14.01 9.55
CA ARG A 60 0.60 13.25 8.96
C ARG A 60 0.15 13.86 7.63
N ARG A 61 0.11 15.20 7.55
CA ARG A 61 -0.29 15.92 6.34
C ARG A 61 0.65 15.66 5.16
N THR A 62 1.96 15.61 5.40
CA THR A 62 2.96 15.29 4.38
C THR A 62 2.82 13.85 3.89
N VAL A 63 2.51 12.92 4.79
CA VAL A 63 2.28 11.50 4.44
C VAL A 63 1.03 11.35 3.59
N ILE A 64 -0.08 12.01 3.96
CA ILE A 64 -1.32 12.01 3.17
C ILE A 64 -1.06 12.54 1.75
N ILE A 65 -0.39 13.68 1.61
CA ILE A 65 -0.06 14.25 0.30
C ILE A 65 0.76 13.27 -0.54
N ARG A 66 1.78 12.64 0.05
CA ARG A 66 2.60 11.63 -0.65
C ARG A 66 1.80 10.38 -1.04
N LEU A 67 0.92 9.90 -0.16
CA LEU A 67 0.04 8.79 -0.47
C LEU A 67 -0.82 9.12 -1.68
N LEU A 68 -1.56 10.23 -1.63
CA LEU A 68 -2.49 10.63 -2.68
C LEU A 68 -1.82 11.00 -4.01
N HIS A 69 -0.58 11.49 -4.00
CA HIS A 69 0.10 11.94 -5.23
C HIS A 69 1.03 10.89 -5.84
N ASN A 70 1.51 9.91 -5.06
CA ASN A 70 2.54 8.97 -5.52
C ASN A 70 2.10 7.52 -5.38
N HIS A 71 1.54 7.15 -4.23
CA HIS A 71 1.27 5.75 -3.92
C HIS A 71 -0.10 5.31 -4.45
N ILE A 72 -1.16 6.03 -4.07
CA ILE A 72 -2.55 5.70 -4.42
C ILE A 72 -2.80 5.73 -5.93
N PRO A 73 -2.40 6.76 -6.71
CA PRO A 73 -2.65 6.77 -8.15
C PRO A 73 -1.98 5.63 -8.90
N ARG A 74 -0.83 5.14 -8.40
CA ARG A 74 -0.15 3.99 -9.00
C ARG A 74 -0.86 2.69 -8.67
N LEU A 75 -1.34 2.52 -7.44
CA LEU A 75 -2.09 1.31 -7.06
C LEU A 75 -3.46 1.26 -7.75
N ASP A 76 -4.12 2.41 -7.88
CA ASP A 76 -5.39 2.59 -8.58
C ASP A 76 -5.26 2.33 -10.10
N GLN A 77 -4.15 2.76 -10.72
CA GLN A 77 -3.86 2.46 -12.13
C GLN A 77 -3.80 0.95 -12.46
N TYR A 78 -3.51 0.11 -11.48
CA TYR A 78 -3.43 -1.34 -11.62
C TYR A 78 -4.64 -2.05 -11.00
N ASP A 79 -5.68 -1.31 -10.61
CA ASP A 79 -6.88 -1.80 -9.92
C ASP A 79 -6.56 -2.62 -8.65
N VAL A 80 -5.42 -2.33 -8.01
CA VAL A 80 -4.99 -2.97 -6.76
C VAL A 80 -5.74 -2.37 -5.57
N VAL A 81 -6.00 -1.07 -5.63
CA VAL A 81 -6.82 -0.35 -4.65
C VAL A 81 -7.76 0.57 -5.41
N GLU A 82 -8.91 0.87 -4.82
CA GLU A 82 -9.83 1.88 -5.32
C GLU A 82 -9.85 3.05 -4.34
N TYR A 83 -9.63 4.26 -4.85
CA TYR A 83 -9.68 5.46 -4.02
C TYR A 83 -10.93 6.31 -4.27
N ASP A 84 -11.73 6.47 -3.22
CA ASP A 84 -12.91 7.32 -3.22
C ASP A 84 -12.54 8.75 -2.78
N HIS A 85 -12.45 9.66 -3.74
CA HIS A 85 -12.17 11.07 -3.48
C HIS A 85 -13.26 11.79 -2.66
N SER A 86 -14.50 11.29 -2.66
CA SER A 86 -15.61 11.93 -1.93
C SER A 86 -15.57 11.58 -0.45
N SER A 87 -15.21 10.33 -0.13
CA SER A 87 -15.11 9.84 1.25
C SER A 87 -13.68 9.80 1.79
N GLU A 88 -12.67 10.12 0.96
CA GLU A 88 -11.24 9.97 1.27
C GLU A 88 -10.89 8.56 1.76
N GLU A 89 -11.59 7.56 1.21
CA GLU A 89 -11.49 6.15 1.60
C GLU A 89 -10.76 5.35 0.52
N ILE A 90 -9.86 4.48 0.96
CA ILE A 90 -9.09 3.56 0.12
C ILE A 90 -9.61 2.16 0.40
N ARG A 91 -10.01 1.45 -0.65
CA ARG A 91 -10.54 0.08 -0.59
C ARG A 91 -9.64 -0.85 -1.38
N ILE A 92 -9.59 -2.12 -1.02
CA ILE A 92 -8.95 -3.13 -1.86
C ILE A 92 -9.69 -3.21 -3.20
N GLY A 93 -8.93 -3.26 -4.30
CA GLY A 93 -9.46 -3.39 -5.64
C GLY A 93 -9.52 -4.86 -6.09
N PRO A 94 -10.06 -5.14 -7.29
CA PRO A 94 -10.20 -6.50 -7.81
C PRO A 94 -8.84 -7.20 -8.04
N ASN A 95 -7.77 -6.44 -8.31
CA ASN A 95 -6.42 -6.99 -8.50
C ASN A 95 -5.60 -7.05 -7.21
N PHE A 96 -6.21 -6.79 -6.04
CA PHE A 96 -5.53 -6.90 -4.76
C PHE A 96 -5.04 -8.32 -4.47
N ASP A 97 -5.80 -9.34 -4.87
CA ASP A 97 -5.48 -10.77 -4.70
C ASP A 97 -4.15 -11.14 -5.37
N ALA A 98 -3.76 -10.42 -6.44
CA ALA A 98 -2.48 -10.63 -7.12
C ALA A 98 -1.28 -10.08 -6.33
N VAL A 99 -1.48 -9.13 -5.40
CA VAL A 99 -0.41 -8.56 -4.56
C VAL A 99 -0.42 -9.13 -3.14
N GLU A 100 -1.59 -9.51 -2.61
CA GLU A 100 -1.78 -10.11 -1.28
C GLU A 100 -0.75 -11.20 -0.91
N PRO A 101 -0.49 -12.22 -1.75
CA PRO A 101 0.45 -13.28 -1.40
C PRO A 101 1.89 -12.76 -1.25
N PHE A 102 2.24 -11.67 -1.93
CA PHE A 102 3.57 -11.07 -1.85
C PHE A 102 3.72 -10.06 -0.70
N VAL A 103 2.60 -9.51 -0.21
CA VAL A 103 2.59 -8.64 0.98
C VAL A 103 2.90 -9.47 2.24
N SER A 104 2.43 -10.72 2.29
CA SER A 104 2.66 -11.65 3.41
C SER A 104 4.03 -12.34 3.37
N ASP A 105 4.62 -12.52 2.19
CA ASP A 105 5.89 -13.26 2.01
C ASP A 105 7.12 -12.48 2.50
N LEU A 106 6.97 -11.19 2.84
CA LEU A 106 8.04 -10.34 3.35
C LEU A 106 8.09 -10.25 4.89
N GLU A 107 7.21 -11.00 5.58
CA GLU A 107 7.52 -11.50 6.92
C GLU A 107 8.62 -12.57 6.80
N GLU A 108 9.82 -12.19 6.32
CA GLU A 108 10.98 -12.73 7.00
C GLU A 108 10.84 -12.17 8.41
N PRO A 109 10.56 -13.02 9.43
CA PRO A 109 10.63 -12.54 10.79
C PRO A 109 11.97 -11.86 10.92
N ILE A 110 11.99 -10.71 11.57
CA ILE A 110 13.19 -10.15 12.19
C ILE A 110 13.81 -11.29 13.01
N SER A 111 14.61 -12.11 12.34
CA SER A 111 15.26 -13.27 12.89
C SER A 111 16.65 -12.77 13.20
N GLN A 112 16.80 -12.51 14.51
CA GLN A 112 18.02 -12.27 15.28
C GLN A 112 18.45 -10.83 15.49
#